data_AF-A0A0Q5AWY4-F1
#
_entry.id   AF-A0A0Q5AWY4-F1
#
_cell.length_a   1.000
_cell.length_b   1.000
_cell.length_c   1.000
_cell.angle_alpha   90.00
_cell.angle_beta   90.00
_cell.angle_gamma   90.00
#
_symmetry.space_group_name_H-M   'P 1'
#
loop_
_entity.id
_entity.type
_entity.pdbx_description
1 polymer ?
#
loop_
_entity_poly.entity_id
_entity_poly.type
_entity_poly.pdbx_seq_one_letter_code
_entity_poly.pdbx_strand_id
1 'polypeptide(L)'
;MTEPTPAAAADASAPARRLTPRRLALISGAVLTLVGLALVALIPLQYWSLAQQGFDAVCSASVGGVPPGEGTLVGGSWSWWPLGASCEWQSLDGATRVDQPDWSSTAVAITGAAILLVGVVTLLVAAFRRRR
;
A
#
# COMPACT_ATOMS: atom_id res chain seq x y z
N MET A 1 52.42 -9.47 -52.30
CA MET A 1 51.69 -10.05 -51.16
C MET A 1 50.74 -8.98 -50.64
N THR A 2 49.46 -9.15 -50.96
CA THR A 2 48.25 -8.62 -50.30
C THR A 2 48.35 -8.81 -48.77
N GLU A 3 47.76 -8.06 -47.84
CA GLU A 3 46.85 -6.91 -47.74
C GLU A 3 46.79 -6.57 -46.23
N PRO A 4 46.60 -5.32 -45.78
CA PRO A 4 46.31 -4.99 -44.39
C PRO A 4 44.80 -4.96 -44.16
N THR A 5 44.25 -5.71 -43.19
CA THR A 5 42.87 -5.46 -42.70
C THR A 5 42.75 -5.61 -41.18
N PRO A 6 42.23 -4.56 -40.49
CA PRO A 6 41.98 -4.53 -39.05
C PRO A 6 40.58 -5.07 -38.74
N ALA A 7 40.41 -5.77 -37.60
CA ALA A 7 39.09 -6.05 -37.05
C ALA A 7 38.88 -5.17 -35.82
N ALA A 8 38.26 -4.02 -36.06
CA ALA A 8 37.65 -3.19 -35.03
C ALA A 8 36.76 -4.06 -34.14
N ALA A 9 37.04 -4.06 -32.83
CA ALA A 9 36.11 -4.58 -31.84
C ALA A 9 34.87 -3.67 -31.87
N ALA A 10 33.85 -4.12 -32.58
CA ALA A 10 32.55 -3.47 -32.62
C ALA A 10 31.97 -3.50 -31.20
N ASP A 11 31.91 -2.33 -30.57
CA ASP A 11 31.02 -2.05 -29.46
C ASP A 11 29.60 -2.42 -29.87
N ALA A 12 29.18 -3.63 -29.51
CA ALA A 12 27.81 -4.11 -29.67
C ALA A 12 26.92 -3.39 -28.64
N SER A 13 26.69 -2.10 -28.87
CA SER A 13 25.62 -1.36 -28.22
C SER A 13 24.31 -2.01 -28.65
N ALA A 14 23.74 -2.83 -27.77
CA ALA A 14 22.46 -3.48 -27.98
C ALA A 14 21.41 -2.43 -28.42
N PRO A 15 20.61 -2.70 -29.46
CA PRO A 15 19.66 -1.71 -29.95
C PRO A 15 18.64 -1.41 -28.85
N ALA A 16 18.69 -0.19 -28.31
CA ALA A 16 17.73 0.30 -27.34
C ALA A 16 16.33 0.25 -27.97
N ARG A 17 15.55 -0.77 -27.58
CA ARG A 17 14.20 -1.02 -28.10
C ARG A 17 13.31 0.16 -27.69
N ARG A 18 13.07 1.10 -28.60
CA ARG A 18 12.22 2.26 -28.34
C ARG A 18 10.80 1.78 -28.04
N LEU A 19 10.34 2.01 -26.81
CA LEU A 19 8.97 1.72 -26.40
C LEU A 19 8.02 2.71 -27.09
N THR A 20 6.95 2.21 -27.68
CA THR A 20 5.89 3.09 -28.20
C THR A 20 5.15 3.76 -27.04
N PRO A 21 4.67 5.01 -27.19
CA PRO A 21 3.96 5.73 -26.13
C PRO A 21 2.76 4.94 -25.58
N ARG A 22 2.17 4.09 -26.43
CA ARG A 22 1.09 3.19 -26.07
C ARG A 22 1.50 2.04 -25.16
N ARG A 23 2.69 1.44 -25.38
CA ARG A 23 3.21 0.40 -24.47
C ARG A 23 3.54 1.01 -23.10
N LEU A 24 4.09 2.22 -23.09
CA LEU A 24 4.32 2.97 -21.85
C LEU A 24 3.02 3.20 -21.08
N ALA A 25 1.95 3.67 -21.74
CA ALA A 25 0.66 3.89 -21.09
C ALA A 25 0.03 2.60 -20.49
N LEU A 26 0.18 1.46 -21.17
CA LEU A 26 -0.31 0.18 -20.66
C LEU A 26 0.53 -0.30 -19.47
N ILE A 27 1.86 -0.17 -19.55
CA ILE A 27 2.76 -0.56 -18.46
C ILE A 27 2.50 0.34 -17.24
N SER A 28 2.44 1.66 -17.41
CA SER A 28 2.17 2.59 -16.31
C SER A 28 0.80 2.35 -15.69
N GLY A 29 -0.24 2.13 -16.52
CA GLY A 29 -1.57 1.79 -16.02
C GLY A 29 -1.59 0.48 -15.23
N ALA A 30 -0.90 -0.56 -15.70
CA ALA A 30 -0.78 -1.83 -15.00
C ALA A 30 -0.02 -1.67 -13.67
N VAL A 31 1.10 -0.95 -13.66
CA VAL A 31 1.89 -0.69 -12.45
C VAL A 31 1.05 0.07 -11.42
N LEU A 32 0.39 1.15 -11.82
CA LEU A 32 -0.48 1.92 -10.92
C LEU A 32 -1.62 1.06 -10.37
N THR A 33 -2.25 0.24 -11.20
CA THR A 33 -3.32 -0.67 -10.77
C THR A 33 -2.80 -1.66 -9.72
N LEU A 34 -1.64 -2.27 -9.97
CA LEU A 34 -1.05 -3.23 -9.03
C LEU A 34 -0.63 -2.56 -7.71
N VAL A 35 -0.02 -1.38 -7.77
CA VAL A 35 0.38 -0.63 -6.56
C VAL A 35 -0.84 -0.20 -5.76
N GLY A 36 -1.86 0.38 -6.41
CA GLY A 36 -3.10 0.77 -5.73
C GLY A 36 -3.83 -0.42 -5.12
N LEU A 37 -3.89 -1.55 -5.85
CA LEU A 37 -4.49 -2.78 -5.35
C LEU A 37 -3.72 -3.32 -4.13
N ALA A 38 -2.38 -3.33 -4.19
CA ALA A 38 -1.56 -3.76 -3.06
C ALA A 38 -1.82 -2.90 -1.83
N LEU A 39 -1.82 -1.56 -1.98
CA LEU A 39 -2.09 -0.64 -0.86
C LEU A 39 -3.47 -0.86 -0.23
N VAL A 40 -4.50 -1.05 -1.04
CA VAL A 40 -5.86 -1.32 -0.54
C VAL A 40 -5.95 -2.70 0.11
N ALA A 41 -5.32 -3.72 -0.48
CA ALA A 41 -5.35 -5.09 0.02
C ALA A 41 -4.56 -5.28 1.33
N LEU A 42 -3.57 -4.43 1.61
CA LEU A 42 -2.83 -4.47 2.86
C LEU A 42 -3.73 -4.22 4.08
N ILE A 43 -4.76 -3.38 3.96
CA ILE A 43 -5.69 -3.04 5.05
C ILE A 43 -6.41 -4.30 5.59
N PRO A 44 -7.21 -5.04 4.81
CA PRO A 44 -7.88 -6.24 5.31
C PRO A 44 -6.88 -7.34 5.70
N LEU A 45 -5.72 -7.43 5.05
CA LEU A 45 -4.70 -8.43 5.39
C LEU A 45 -4.09 -8.15 6.79
N GLN A 46 -3.86 -6.87 7.08
CA GLN A 46 -3.40 -6.42 8.40
C GLN A 46 -4.45 -6.73 9.47
N TYR A 47 -5.72 -6.39 9.23
CA TYR A 47 -6.80 -6.69 10.17
C TYR A 47 -6.97 -8.19 10.41
N TRP A 48 -6.88 -9.01 9.36
CA TRP A 48 -6.96 -10.46 9.48
C TRP A 48 -5.82 -11.01 10.35
N SER A 49 -4.59 -10.57 10.10
CA SER A 49 -3.42 -10.98 10.89
C SER A 49 -3.55 -10.58 12.36
N LEU A 50 -3.98 -9.34 12.61
CA LEU A 50 -4.19 -8.80 13.96
C LEU A 50 -5.33 -9.50 14.71
N ALA A 51 -6.43 -9.81 14.02
CA ALA A 51 -7.56 -10.54 14.60
C ALA A 51 -7.17 -11.95 15.10
N GLN A 52 -6.16 -12.59 14.48
CA GLN A 52 -5.64 -13.87 14.98
C GLN A 52 -4.73 -13.73 16.21
N GLN A 53 -4.14 -12.55 16.44
CA GLN A 53 -3.25 -12.29 17.57
C GLN A 53 -4.01 -11.84 18.83
N GLY A 54 -5.26 -11.40 18.68
CA GLY A 54 -6.11 -10.91 19.77
C GLY A 54 -5.91 -9.43 20.07
N PHE A 55 -6.90 -8.80 20.70
CA PHE A 55 -6.91 -7.34 20.93
C PHE A 55 -5.80 -6.85 21.87
N ASP A 56 -5.30 -7.68 22.78
CA ASP A 56 -4.17 -7.32 23.66
C ASP A 56 -2.91 -6.93 22.86
N ALA A 57 -2.60 -7.69 21.81
CA ALA A 57 -1.46 -7.42 20.93
C ALA A 57 -1.69 -6.16 20.07
N VAL A 58 -2.92 -5.97 19.59
CA VAL A 58 -3.29 -4.80 18.76
C VAL A 58 -3.21 -3.51 19.58
N CYS A 59 -3.75 -3.54 20.80
CA CYS A 59 -3.83 -2.38 21.67
C CYS A 59 -2.48 -2.04 22.34
N SER A 60 -1.60 -3.03 22.56
CA SER A 60 -0.25 -2.77 23.07
C SER A 60 0.72 -2.27 21.98
N ALA A 61 0.46 -2.57 20.71
CA ALA A 61 1.24 -2.07 19.58
C ALA A 61 0.86 -0.63 19.17
N SER A 62 -0.24 -0.06 19.69
CA SER A 62 -0.61 1.33 19.38
C SER A 62 0.35 2.31 20.07
N VAL A 63 1.04 3.11 19.26
CA VAL A 63 2.03 4.07 19.74
C VAL A 63 1.32 5.22 20.46
N GLY A 64 1.52 5.35 21.78
CA GLY A 64 1.01 6.46 22.60
C GLY A 64 -0.33 6.22 23.29
N GLY A 65 -0.96 5.05 23.10
CA GLY A 65 -2.30 4.73 23.61
C GLY A 65 -2.36 4.10 25.00
N VAL A 66 -1.28 3.47 25.46
CA VAL A 66 -1.22 2.86 26.80
C VAL A 66 -1.04 3.97 27.84
N PRO A 67 -1.99 4.14 28.79
CA PRO A 67 -1.84 5.11 29.87
C PRO A 67 -0.53 4.85 30.64
N PRO A 68 0.25 5.89 31.00
CA PRO A 68 1.38 5.72 31.89
C PRO A 68 0.89 5.24 33.26
N GLY A 69 1.27 4.02 33.64
CA GLY A 69 0.75 3.31 34.81
C GLY A 69 -0.19 2.21 34.37
N GLU A 70 0.19 0.96 34.67
CA GLU A 70 -0.42 -0.34 34.33
C GLU A 70 -1.96 -0.34 34.29
N GLY A 71 -2.54 0.21 33.22
CA GLY A 71 -3.97 0.12 32.96
C GLY A 71 -4.30 -1.24 32.40
N THR A 72 -5.41 -1.84 32.82
CA THR A 72 -5.88 -3.10 32.25
C THR A 72 -6.70 -2.81 30.99
N LEU A 73 -6.49 -3.61 29.94
CA LEU A 73 -7.34 -3.55 28.75
C LEU A 73 -8.72 -4.11 29.13
N VAL A 74 -9.75 -3.30 28.96
CA VAL A 74 -11.14 -3.66 29.24
C VAL A 74 -11.81 -4.25 28.00
N GLY A 75 -11.47 -3.73 26.83
CA GLY A 75 -12.02 -4.19 25.56
C GLY A 75 -11.39 -3.51 24.35
N GLY A 76 -11.62 -4.11 23.19
CA GLY A 76 -11.20 -3.57 21.91
C GLY A 76 -12.31 -3.69 20.87
N SER A 77 -12.39 -2.74 19.95
CA SER A 77 -13.35 -2.76 18.85
C SER A 77 -12.69 -2.28 17.55
N TRP A 78 -13.22 -2.71 16.41
CA TRP A 78 -12.75 -2.24 15.11
C TRP A 78 -13.55 -1.00 14.69
N SER A 79 -12.84 0.05 14.31
CA SER A 79 -13.46 1.23 13.70
C SER A 79 -13.32 1.18 12.18
N TRP A 80 -14.40 1.52 11.51
CA TRP A 80 -14.45 1.67 10.06
C TRP A 80 -14.14 3.11 9.63
N TRP A 81 -14.15 4.06 10.57
CA TRP A 81 -13.88 5.46 10.29
C TRP A 81 -13.46 6.26 11.54
N PRO A 82 -12.17 6.67 11.66
CA PRO A 82 -11.04 6.24 10.85
C PRO A 82 -10.78 4.73 11.00
N LEU A 83 -10.19 4.12 9.97
CA LEU A 83 -9.78 2.71 9.96
C LEU A 83 -8.72 2.46 11.03
N GLY A 84 -9.09 1.75 12.09
CA GLY A 84 -8.13 1.09 12.97
C GLY A 84 -8.85 0.26 14.05
N ALA A 85 -8.15 0.04 15.16
CA ALA A 85 -8.73 -0.48 16.39
C ALA A 85 -8.93 0.65 17.40
N SER A 86 -10.04 0.62 18.12
CA SER A 86 -10.25 1.41 19.33
C SER A 86 -10.05 0.50 20.54
N CYS A 87 -9.37 1.01 21.55
CA CYS A 87 -8.97 0.26 22.74
C CYS A 87 -9.47 0.98 23.98
N GLU A 88 -10.18 0.27 24.85
CA GLU A 88 -10.67 0.81 26.11
C GLU A 88 -9.77 0.30 27.26
N TRP A 89 -9.19 1.24 27.99
CA TRP A 89 -8.28 1.00 29.09
C TRP A 89 -8.87 1.50 30.40
N GLN A 90 -8.70 0.74 31.49
CA GLN A 90 -9.01 1.20 32.83
C GLN A 90 -7.72 1.60 33.54
N SER A 91 -7.63 2.86 33.96
CA SER A 91 -6.53 3.38 34.78
C SER A 91 -6.59 2.82 36.20
N LEU A 92 -5.47 2.88 36.94
CA LEU A 92 -5.38 2.51 38.35
C LEU A 92 -6.35 3.31 39.25
N ASP A 93 -6.70 4.55 38.85
CA ASP A 93 -7.68 5.39 39.53
C ASP A 93 -9.14 4.98 39.25
N GLY A 94 -9.36 3.90 38.49
CA GLY A 94 -10.68 3.41 38.08
C GLY A 94 -11.30 4.14 36.89
N ALA A 95 -10.68 5.22 36.40
CA ALA A 95 -11.13 5.96 35.23
C ALA A 95 -10.93 5.16 33.94
N THR A 96 -11.95 5.11 33.08
CA THR A 96 -11.85 4.51 31.74
C THR A 96 -11.39 5.54 30.72
N ARG A 97 -10.50 5.13 29.82
CA ARG A 97 -10.07 5.91 28.66
C ARG A 97 -10.22 5.08 27.40
N VAL A 98 -10.81 5.70 26.39
CA VAL A 98 -10.97 5.12 25.06
C VAL A 98 -9.93 5.74 24.16
N ASP A 99 -8.99 4.93 23.71
CA ASP A 99 -8.04 5.28 22.67
C ASP A 99 -8.71 5.09 21.30
N GLN A 100 -8.62 6.12 20.46
CA GLN A 100 -9.25 6.16 19.15
C GLN A 100 -8.20 5.90 18.07
N PRO A 101 -8.55 5.17 17.00
CA PRO A 101 -7.61 4.91 15.93
C PRO A 101 -7.18 6.20 15.22
N ASP A 102 -5.94 6.20 14.75
CA ASP A 102 -5.40 7.31 13.97
C ASP A 102 -5.92 7.33 12.53
N TRP A 103 -5.63 8.42 11.81
CA TRP A 103 -6.02 8.57 10.41
C TRP A 103 -5.03 7.94 9.43
N SER A 104 -3.96 7.29 9.90
CA SER A 104 -2.86 6.85 9.04
C SER A 104 -3.30 5.75 8.07
N SER A 105 -3.93 4.70 8.58
CA SER A 105 -4.48 3.59 7.78
C SER A 105 -5.57 4.09 6.82
N THR A 106 -6.39 5.04 7.26
CA THR A 106 -7.43 5.66 6.43
C THR A 106 -6.82 6.43 5.26
N ALA A 107 -5.77 7.22 5.52
CA ALA A 107 -5.06 7.98 4.48
C ALA A 107 -4.38 7.05 3.46
N VAL A 108 -3.79 5.94 3.91
CA VAL A 108 -3.21 4.92 3.03
C VAL A 108 -4.28 4.27 2.16
N ALA A 109 -5.43 3.90 2.74
CA ALA A 109 -6.55 3.30 2.00
C ALA A 109 -7.10 4.25 0.92
N ILE A 110 -7.33 5.53 1.27
CA ILE A 110 -7.79 6.55 0.31
C ILE A 110 -6.78 6.75 -0.81
N THR A 111 -5.49 6.86 -0.47
CA THR A 111 -4.42 7.05 -1.45
C THR A 111 -4.30 5.84 -2.38
N GLY A 112 -4.34 4.62 -1.83
CA GLY A 112 -4.33 3.37 -2.60
C GLY A 112 -5.51 3.28 -3.55
N ALA A 113 -6.73 3.62 -3.08
CA ALA A 113 -7.93 3.63 -3.91
C ALA A 113 -7.83 4.66 -5.05
N ALA A 114 -7.31 5.85 -4.79
CA ALA A 114 -7.09 6.87 -5.81
C ALA A 114 -6.09 6.40 -6.88
N ILE A 115 -4.95 5.83 -6.46
CA ILE A 115 -3.94 5.27 -7.38
C ILE A 115 -4.53 4.13 -8.22
N LEU A 116 -5.30 3.24 -7.60
CA LEU A 116 -5.97 2.13 -8.27
C LEU A 116 -6.93 2.64 -9.35
N LEU A 117 -7.75 3.64 -9.03
CA LEU A 117 -8.68 4.25 -9.98
C LEU A 117 -7.95 4.88 -11.16
N VAL A 118 -6.86 5.63 -10.92
CA VAL A 118 -6.05 6.21 -11.99
C VAL A 118 -5.46 5.11 -12.89
N GLY A 119 -4.95 4.03 -12.30
CA GLY A 119 -4.42 2.88 -13.05
C GLY A 119 -5.48 2.22 -13.94
N VAL A 120 -6.65 1.93 -13.37
CA VAL A 120 -7.78 1.32 -14.09
C VAL A 120 -8.27 2.22 -15.23
N VAL A 121 -8.48 3.51 -14.97
CA VAL A 121 -8.91 4.47 -16.00
C VAL A 121 -7.87 4.55 -17.13
N THR A 122 -6.58 4.59 -16.79
CA THR A 122 -5.49 4.62 -17.79
C THR A 122 -5.51 3.36 -18.68
N LEU A 123 -5.68 2.17 -18.09
CA LEU A 123 -5.79 0.92 -18.83
C LEU A 123 -7.02 0.90 -19.74
N LEU A 124 -8.19 1.33 -19.24
CA LEU A 124 -9.42 1.41 -20.01
C LEU A 124 -9.25 2.34 -21.21
N VAL A 125 -8.76 3.56 -21.00
CA VAL A 125 -8.53 4.53 -22.08
C VAL A 125 -7.55 3.97 -23.14
N ALA A 126 -6.46 3.33 -22.71
CA ALA A 126 -5.50 2.71 -23.62
C ALA A 126 -6.10 1.53 -24.40
N ALA A 127 -6.99 0.75 -23.79
CA ALA A 127 -7.69 -0.35 -24.44
C ALA A 127 -8.76 0.12 -25.43
N PHE A 128 -9.54 1.16 -25.09
CA PHE A 128 -10.55 1.72 -26.00
C PHE A 128 -9.92 2.41 -27.22
N ARG A 129 -8.78 3.09 -27.04
CA ARG A 129 -7.99 3.65 -28.15
C ARG A 129 -7.37 2.60 -29.07
N ARG A 130 -7.35 1.32 -28.69
CA ARG A 130 -6.94 0.21 -29.59
C ARG A 130 -8.04 -0.20 -30.56
N ARG A 131 -9.30 -0.01 -30.17
CA ARG A 131 -10.47 -0.53 -30.90
C ARG A 131 -11.01 0.43 -31.97
N ARG A 132 -10.69 1.72 -31.87
CA ARG A 132 -10.94 2.73 -32.91
C ARG A 132 -9.70 2.86 -33.79
#